data_AF-A0A9W6W5Z8-F1
#
_entry.id   AF-A0A9W6W5Z8-F1
#
_cell.length_a   1.000
_cell.length_b   1.000
_cell.length_c   1.000
_cell.angle_alpha   90.00
_cell.angle_beta   90.00
_cell.angle_gamma   90.00
#
_symmetry.space_group_name_H-M   'P 1'
#
loop_
_entity.id
_entity.type
_entity.pdbx_description
1 polymer ?
#
loop_
_entity_poly.entity_id
_entity_poly.type
_entity_poly.pdbx_seq_one_letter_code
_entity_poly.pdbx_strand_id
1 'polypeptide(L)'
;MLFIGGLGRSGTTLLERLLGQLPGTLPLGEVAHLWERDIRDDERCACGSRFSMCEFWHRVGQRAFGGWDNVDLARVEALRATVDRTRHIPTLAGKKLAPVQYRLVTEYADFYRRVYAAASADAGGNRLIIDSSKHASLAYCLRWSPNVDLRVVHVVRDSRGVAYSWTKQVRRPETGGAAEMTRYSPARSAMLWNAQNAAFSMLRRRGVPVRRVRYEKLLADPRTVVERLAEFALVPLEPGDLRYIGSDYADLGPNHSAAGNPMRFSVGRIPLRRDEEWRDELPSAQRRLVRTLTAPLLNRYGYISRPVELPAPAPPSTVETVTAAPAHAGREL
;
A
#
# COMPACT_ATOMS: atom_id res chain seq x y z
N MET A 1 14.84 1.35 2.77
CA MET A 1 13.51 0.77 2.44
C MET A 1 12.45 1.84 2.62
N LEU A 2 11.48 1.91 1.71
CA LEU A 2 10.33 2.81 1.80
C LEU A 2 9.05 2.02 2.11
N PHE A 3 8.47 2.24 3.28
CA PHE A 3 7.20 1.64 3.67
C PHE A 3 6.06 2.64 3.45
N ILE A 4 5.06 2.27 2.64
CA ILE A 4 3.88 3.09 2.39
C ILE A 4 2.78 2.67 3.38
N GLY A 5 2.60 3.51 4.39
CA GLY A 5 1.60 3.38 5.43
C GLY A 5 0.35 4.19 5.15
N GLY A 6 -0.80 3.72 5.65
CA GLY A 6 -2.06 4.45 5.57
C GLY A 6 -3.23 3.50 5.75
N LEU A 7 -4.42 4.04 6.05
CA LEU A 7 -5.61 3.18 6.09
C LEU A 7 -5.90 2.66 4.68
N GLY A 8 -6.35 1.41 4.56
CA GLY A 8 -6.84 0.86 3.30
C GLY A 8 -7.79 1.84 2.60
N ARG A 9 -7.70 1.90 1.25
CA ARG A 9 -8.46 2.83 0.38
C ARG A 9 -8.02 4.31 0.41
N SER A 10 -6.83 4.60 0.94
CA SER A 10 -6.24 5.95 0.92
C SER A 10 -5.37 6.23 -0.32
N GLY A 11 -5.37 5.36 -1.34
CA GLY A 11 -4.55 5.52 -2.55
C GLY A 11 -3.09 5.06 -2.44
N THR A 12 -2.79 4.18 -1.48
CA THR A 12 -1.43 3.66 -1.27
C THR A 12 -0.92 2.81 -2.44
N THR A 13 -1.78 2.00 -3.07
CA THR A 13 -1.40 1.22 -4.26
C THR A 13 -1.13 2.13 -5.46
N LEU A 14 -1.92 3.19 -5.67
CA LEU A 14 -1.61 4.17 -6.72
C LEU A 14 -0.23 4.79 -6.49
N LEU A 15 0.05 5.22 -5.25
CA LEU A 15 1.33 5.82 -4.92
C LEU A 15 2.50 4.84 -5.11
N GLU A 16 2.34 3.58 -4.69
CA GLU A 16 3.32 2.53 -4.94
C GLU A 16 3.58 2.37 -6.44
N ARG A 17 2.53 2.29 -7.26
CA ARG A 17 2.65 2.10 -8.71
C ARG A 17 3.37 3.28 -9.37
N LEU A 18 3.08 4.50 -8.93
CA LEU A 18 3.78 5.70 -9.40
C LEU A 18 5.25 5.67 -9.00
N LEU A 19 5.58 5.44 -7.73
CA LEU A 19 6.97 5.38 -7.27
C LEU A 19 7.74 4.22 -7.89
N GLY A 20 7.07 3.09 -8.14
CA GLY A 20 7.65 1.90 -8.75
C GLY A 20 8.01 2.05 -10.23
N GLN A 21 7.65 3.15 -10.89
CA GLN A 21 8.15 3.48 -12.23
C GLN A 21 9.52 4.16 -12.19
N LEU A 22 9.96 4.66 -11.03
CA LEU A 22 11.23 5.36 -10.93
C LEU A 22 12.40 4.38 -11.06
N PRO A 23 13.47 4.75 -11.79
CA PRO A 23 14.70 3.98 -11.81
C PRO A 23 15.22 3.69 -10.40
N GLY A 24 15.85 2.53 -10.22
CA GLY A 24 16.40 2.15 -8.91
C GLY A 24 15.37 1.77 -7.84
N THR A 25 14.07 1.75 -8.14
CA THR A 25 13.02 1.29 -7.20
C THR A 25 12.58 -0.15 -7.47
N LEU A 26 12.05 -0.81 -6.44
CA LEU A 26 11.46 -2.15 -6.55
C LEU A 26 10.21 -2.26 -5.66
N PRO A 27 9.00 -2.11 -6.23
CA PRO A 27 7.75 -2.34 -5.49
C PRO A 27 7.48 -3.82 -5.28
N LEU A 28 7.14 -4.20 -4.05
CA LEU A 28 6.86 -5.59 -3.67
C LEU A 28 5.39 -5.84 -3.33
N GLY A 29 4.54 -4.82 -3.33
CA GLY A 29 3.15 -4.94 -2.92
C GLY A 29 2.95 -4.99 -1.42
N GLU A 30 1.86 -5.63 -1.02
CA GLU A 30 1.46 -5.76 0.38
C GLU A 30 2.10 -7.01 1.00
N VAL A 31 3.42 -6.97 1.20
CA VAL A 31 4.21 -8.12 1.69
C VAL A 31 3.71 -8.68 3.04
N ALA A 32 3.01 -7.90 3.85
CA ALA A 32 2.30 -8.40 5.03
C ALA A 32 1.36 -9.58 4.71
N HIS A 33 0.79 -9.60 3.51
CA HIS A 33 -0.12 -10.63 3.01
C HIS A 33 0.59 -11.76 2.25
N LEU A 34 1.91 -11.65 2.00
CA LEU A 34 2.69 -12.64 1.25
C LEU A 34 2.48 -14.06 1.77
N TRP A 35 2.53 -14.23 3.09
CA TRP A 35 2.48 -15.54 3.75
C TRP A 35 1.15 -16.27 3.55
N GLU A 36 0.05 -15.54 3.67
CA GLU A 36 -1.30 -16.12 3.63
C GLU A 36 -1.86 -16.16 2.21
N ARG A 37 -1.70 -15.09 1.44
CA ARG A 37 -2.37 -14.95 0.14
C ARG A 37 -1.54 -15.50 -1.00
N ASP A 38 -0.25 -15.22 -0.97
CA ASP A 38 0.60 -15.52 -2.12
C ASP A 38 1.28 -16.89 -1.95
N ILE A 39 1.90 -17.17 -0.79
CA ILE A 39 2.57 -18.46 -0.55
C ILE A 39 1.55 -19.58 -0.30
N ARG A 40 0.56 -19.36 0.58
CA ARG A 40 -0.43 -20.39 0.93
C ARG A 40 -1.56 -20.50 -0.09
N ASP A 41 -2.19 -19.37 -0.45
CA ASP A 41 -3.37 -19.37 -1.33
C ASP A 41 -3.04 -19.25 -2.83
N ASP A 42 -1.75 -19.12 -3.19
CA ASP A 42 -1.25 -19.03 -4.59
C ASP A 42 -1.96 -17.92 -5.41
N GLU A 43 -2.29 -16.80 -4.75
CA GLU A 43 -2.88 -15.63 -5.42
C GLU A 43 -1.98 -15.12 -6.56
N ARG A 44 -2.59 -14.47 -7.55
CA ARG A 44 -1.84 -13.99 -8.72
C ARG A 44 -0.87 -12.88 -8.34
N CYS A 45 0.36 -12.95 -8.85
CA CYS A 45 1.30 -11.84 -8.88
C CYS A 45 0.79 -10.76 -9.86
N ALA A 46 1.19 -9.50 -9.68
CA ALA A 46 0.78 -8.41 -10.56
C ALA A 46 1.20 -8.59 -12.04
N CYS A 47 2.15 -9.48 -12.33
CA CYS A 47 2.49 -9.90 -13.69
C CYS A 47 1.42 -10.79 -14.35
N GLY A 48 0.41 -11.24 -13.61
CA GLY A 48 -0.68 -12.09 -14.09
C GLY A 48 -0.51 -13.58 -13.81
N SER A 49 0.73 -14.07 -13.65
CA SER A 49 1.00 -15.46 -13.25
C SER A 49 0.55 -15.73 -11.81
N ARG A 50 0.24 -17.00 -11.51
CA ARG A 50 0.13 -17.45 -10.12
C ARG A 50 1.44 -17.21 -9.38
N PHE A 51 1.39 -17.00 -8.07
CA PHE A 51 2.59 -16.69 -7.28
C PHE A 51 3.67 -17.76 -7.43
N SER A 52 3.28 -19.04 -7.34
CA SER A 52 4.15 -20.21 -7.55
C SER A 52 4.85 -20.23 -8.91
N MET A 53 4.23 -19.63 -9.93
CA MET A 53 4.72 -19.57 -11.31
C MET A 53 5.36 -18.23 -11.68
N CYS A 54 5.48 -17.30 -10.73
CA CYS A 54 6.14 -16.02 -10.97
C CYS A 54 7.65 -16.18 -10.79
N GLU A 55 8.41 -16.08 -11.88
CA GLU A 55 9.87 -16.26 -11.86
C GLU A 55 10.59 -15.34 -10.85
N PHE A 56 10.15 -14.09 -10.75
CA PHE A 56 10.69 -13.14 -9.77
C PHE A 56 10.52 -13.66 -8.35
N TRP A 57 9.28 -14.01 -7.96
CA TRP A 57 9.02 -14.48 -6.60
C TRP A 57 9.61 -15.86 -6.33
N HIS A 58 9.73 -16.72 -7.35
CA HIS A 58 10.45 -17.98 -7.24
C HIS A 58 11.91 -17.75 -6.85
N ARG A 59 12.64 -16.88 -7.58
CA ARG A 59 14.04 -16.55 -7.26
C ARG A 59 14.19 -15.87 -5.90
N VAL A 60 13.25 -15.01 -5.52
CA VAL A 60 13.22 -14.39 -4.18
C VAL A 60 13.09 -15.46 -3.09
N GLY A 61 12.18 -16.42 -3.24
CA GLY A 61 11.99 -17.52 -2.29
C GLY A 61 13.23 -18.41 -2.17
N GLN A 62 13.81 -18.78 -3.32
CA GLN A 62 15.06 -19.54 -3.37
C GLN A 62 16.18 -18.83 -2.61
N ARG A 63 16.33 -17.52 -2.81
CA ARG A 63 17.41 -16.76 -2.18
C ARG A 63 17.16 -16.45 -0.70
N ALA A 64 15.92 -16.21 -0.29
CA ALA A 64 15.58 -15.85 1.08
C ALA A 64 15.53 -17.06 2.02
N PHE A 65 15.06 -18.21 1.50
CA PHE A 65 14.68 -19.37 2.32
C PHE A 65 15.10 -20.73 1.70
N GLY A 66 15.80 -20.75 0.56
CA GLY A 66 16.07 -22.00 -0.17
C GLY A 66 14.83 -22.59 -0.85
N GLY A 67 13.79 -21.75 -1.05
CA GLY A 67 12.48 -22.16 -1.52
C GLY A 67 11.39 -21.79 -0.52
N TRP A 68 10.19 -21.48 -1.02
CA TRP A 68 9.06 -21.11 -0.16
C TRP A 68 8.57 -22.26 0.72
N ASP A 69 8.78 -23.51 0.28
CA ASP A 69 8.41 -24.72 1.03
C ASP A 69 9.19 -24.88 2.34
N ASN A 70 10.33 -24.19 2.48
CA ASN A 70 11.13 -24.20 3.72
C ASN A 70 10.68 -23.15 4.75
N VAL A 71 9.65 -22.36 4.45
CA VAL A 71 9.13 -21.35 5.38
C VAL A 71 8.11 -21.99 6.31
N ASP A 72 8.38 -21.93 7.62
CA ASP A 72 7.39 -22.31 8.64
C ASP A 72 6.27 -21.25 8.72
N LEU A 73 5.24 -21.41 7.89
CA LEU A 73 4.10 -20.51 7.84
C LEU A 73 3.31 -20.47 9.16
N ALA A 74 3.25 -21.58 9.90
CA ALA A 74 2.57 -21.64 11.18
C ALA A 74 3.29 -20.76 12.22
N ARG A 75 4.63 -20.77 12.21
CA ARG A 75 5.44 -19.88 13.05
C ARG A 75 5.24 -18.41 12.68
N VAL A 76 5.27 -18.07 11.39
CA VAL A 76 5.04 -16.69 10.93
C VAL A 76 3.66 -16.19 11.37
N GLU A 77 2.63 -17.03 11.25
CA GLU A 77 1.27 -16.69 11.66
C GLU A 77 1.14 -16.53 13.18
N ALA A 78 1.76 -17.41 13.97
CA ALA A 78 1.81 -17.29 15.41
C ALA A 78 2.49 -15.99 15.85
N LEU A 79 3.65 -15.67 15.25
CA LEU A 79 4.36 -14.41 15.50
C LEU A 79 3.49 -13.21 15.15
N ARG A 80 2.86 -13.19 13.96
CA ARG A 80 1.94 -12.12 13.54
C ARG A 80 0.81 -11.92 14.53
N ALA A 81 0.20 -12.99 15.01
CA ALA A 81 -0.89 -12.92 16.00
C ALA A 81 -0.43 -12.30 17.33
N THR A 82 0.82 -12.53 17.72
CA THR A 82 1.43 -12.04 18.97
C THR A 82 1.97 -10.61 18.87
N VAL A 83 2.60 -10.21 17.76
CA VAL A 83 3.31 -8.92 17.68
C VAL A 83 2.69 -7.91 16.71
N ASP A 84 2.14 -8.36 15.59
CA ASP A 84 1.70 -7.47 14.50
C ASP A 84 0.20 -7.16 14.57
N ARG A 85 -0.19 -6.47 15.66
CA ARG A 85 -1.56 -5.97 15.84
C ARG A 85 -1.54 -4.52 16.30
N THR A 86 -2.55 -3.75 15.89
CA THR A 86 -2.72 -2.34 16.30
C THR A 86 -2.69 -2.16 17.83
N ARG A 87 -3.27 -3.11 18.58
CA ARG A 87 -3.27 -3.09 20.06
C ARG A 87 -1.87 -3.21 20.69
N HIS A 88 -0.88 -3.75 19.96
CA HIS A 88 0.50 -3.89 20.43
C HIS A 88 1.36 -2.67 20.09
N ILE A 89 0.84 -1.71 19.33
CA ILE A 89 1.56 -0.48 18.96
C ILE A 89 2.08 0.31 20.17
N PRO A 90 1.33 0.51 21.27
CA PRO A 90 1.86 1.20 22.45
C PRO A 90 3.12 0.54 23.01
N THR A 91 3.12 -0.80 23.12
CA THR A 91 4.28 -1.56 23.58
C THR A 91 5.41 -1.52 22.56
N LEU A 92 5.10 -1.78 21.28
CA LEU A 92 6.07 -1.69 20.19
C LEU A 92 6.66 -0.30 20.08
N ALA A 93 5.95 0.75 20.48
CA ALA A 93 6.44 2.11 20.49
C ALA A 93 7.43 2.43 21.61
N GLY A 94 7.53 1.60 22.65
CA GLY A 94 8.46 1.78 23.76
C GLY A 94 9.91 2.05 23.31
N LYS A 95 10.69 2.76 24.14
CA LYS A 95 12.13 2.95 23.86
C LYS A 95 12.93 1.66 24.02
N LYS A 96 12.38 0.69 24.76
CA LYS A 96 12.91 -0.64 24.99
C LYS A 96 11.76 -1.64 24.93
N LEU A 97 12.05 -2.88 24.54
CA LEU A 97 11.14 -4.02 24.65
C LEU A 97 11.66 -4.96 25.74
N ALA A 98 10.75 -5.66 26.41
CA ALA A 98 11.15 -6.77 27.27
C ALA A 98 11.90 -7.83 26.45
N PRO A 99 12.88 -8.56 27.00
CA PRO A 99 13.73 -9.48 26.23
C PRO A 99 12.96 -10.51 25.40
N VAL A 100 11.89 -11.08 25.96
CA VAL A 100 11.02 -12.04 25.25
C VAL A 100 10.34 -11.37 24.06
N GLN A 101 9.77 -10.19 24.26
CA GLN A 101 9.09 -9.46 23.20
C GLN A 101 10.05 -8.98 22.11
N TYR A 102 11.26 -8.54 22.49
CA TYR A 102 12.30 -8.18 21.54
C TYR A 102 12.61 -9.36 20.61
N ARG A 103 12.85 -10.56 21.17
CA ARG A 103 13.09 -11.78 20.37
C ARG A 103 11.96 -12.08 19.39
N LEU A 104 10.71 -12.04 19.84
CA LEU A 104 9.55 -12.31 18.97
C LEU A 104 9.42 -11.28 17.85
N VAL A 105 9.63 -9.99 18.16
CA VAL A 105 9.52 -8.91 17.18
C VAL A 105 10.66 -8.98 16.16
N THR A 106 11.90 -9.24 16.59
CA THR A 106 13.04 -9.33 15.68
C THR A 106 12.98 -10.59 14.83
N GLU A 107 12.51 -11.71 15.37
CA GLU A 107 12.26 -12.93 14.60
C GLU A 107 11.19 -12.67 13.53
N TYR A 108 10.06 -12.07 13.89
CA TYR A 108 9.02 -11.71 12.92
C TYR A 108 9.55 -10.76 11.84
N ALA A 109 10.28 -9.71 12.23
CA ALA A 109 10.87 -8.76 11.29
C ALA A 109 11.96 -9.38 10.40
N ASP A 110 12.64 -10.43 10.86
CA ASP A 110 13.68 -11.13 10.08
C ASP A 110 13.09 -11.85 8.86
N PHE A 111 11.89 -12.43 8.97
CA PHE A 111 11.19 -13.00 7.81
C PHE A 111 11.02 -11.97 6.68
N TYR A 112 10.51 -10.79 7.01
CA TYR A 112 10.36 -9.70 6.03
C TYR A 112 11.71 -9.17 5.53
N ARG A 113 12.68 -9.00 6.43
CA ARG A 113 14.03 -8.55 6.07
C ARG A 113 14.67 -9.49 5.04
N ARG A 114 14.53 -10.81 5.19
CA ARG A 114 15.05 -11.80 4.22
C ARG A 114 14.39 -11.65 2.86
N VAL A 115 13.06 -11.45 2.82
CA VAL A 115 12.33 -11.15 1.57
C VAL A 115 12.88 -9.89 0.90
N TYR A 116 13.01 -8.78 1.65
CA TYR A 116 13.51 -7.52 1.11
C TYR A 116 14.95 -7.62 0.60
N ALA A 117 15.82 -8.29 1.36
CA ALA A 117 17.21 -8.50 0.98
C ALA A 117 17.33 -9.36 -0.27
N ALA A 118 16.57 -10.46 -0.34
CA ALA A 118 16.54 -11.34 -1.50
C ALA A 118 16.02 -10.64 -2.76
N ALA A 119 14.93 -9.88 -2.65
CA ALA A 119 14.36 -9.11 -3.75
C ALA A 119 15.33 -8.03 -4.27
N SER A 120 15.97 -7.28 -3.36
CA SER A 120 16.96 -6.28 -3.74
C SER A 120 18.15 -6.93 -4.46
N ALA A 121 18.62 -8.08 -3.96
CA ALA A 121 19.74 -8.80 -4.55
C ALA A 121 19.39 -9.47 -5.91
N ASP A 122 18.15 -9.92 -6.12
CA ASP A 122 17.68 -10.41 -7.43
C ASP A 122 17.68 -9.31 -8.49
N ALA A 123 17.30 -8.08 -8.11
CA ALA A 123 17.23 -6.92 -8.99
C ALA A 123 18.59 -6.21 -9.22
N GLY A 124 19.71 -6.90 -8.97
CA GLY A 124 21.07 -6.39 -9.17
C GLY A 124 21.66 -5.61 -7.99
N GLY A 125 21.01 -5.62 -6.83
CA GLY A 125 21.45 -4.87 -5.65
C GLY A 125 21.12 -3.37 -5.71
N ASN A 126 21.27 -2.68 -4.59
CA ASN A 126 21.09 -1.22 -4.44
C ASN A 126 19.74 -0.65 -4.91
N ARG A 127 18.69 -1.48 -4.97
CA ARG A 127 17.32 -1.00 -5.24
C ARG A 127 16.64 -0.54 -3.97
N LEU A 128 15.93 0.59 -4.04
CA LEU A 128 14.98 1.00 -3.00
C LEU A 128 13.77 0.06 -3.03
N ILE A 129 13.69 -0.83 -2.05
CA ILE A 129 12.49 -1.63 -1.80
C ILE A 129 11.34 -0.73 -1.36
N ILE A 130 10.19 -0.89 -2.02
CA ILE A 130 8.92 -0.27 -1.65
C ILE A 130 7.96 -1.37 -1.16
N ASP A 131 7.51 -1.25 0.08
CA ASP A 131 6.48 -2.12 0.66
C ASP A 131 5.22 -1.29 0.94
N SER A 132 4.08 -1.73 0.39
CA SER A 132 2.81 -1.01 0.46
C SER A 132 1.78 -1.67 1.39
N SER A 133 2.25 -2.51 2.31
CA SER A 133 1.45 -3.29 3.27
C SER A 133 0.51 -2.49 4.15
N LYS A 134 0.65 -1.15 4.24
CA LYS A 134 -0.24 -0.23 4.97
C LYS A 134 -0.25 -0.38 6.50
N HIS A 135 0.07 -1.55 7.03
CA HIS A 135 -0.09 -1.90 8.44
C HIS A 135 0.91 -1.14 9.31
N ALA A 136 0.39 -0.25 10.17
CA ALA A 136 1.23 0.47 11.12
C ALA A 136 2.01 -0.48 12.03
N SER A 137 1.39 -1.56 12.53
CA SER A 137 2.03 -2.52 13.41
C SER A 137 3.23 -3.22 12.78
N LEU A 138 3.19 -3.53 11.47
CA LEU A 138 4.34 -4.07 10.75
C LEU A 138 5.47 -3.04 10.68
N ALA A 139 5.19 -1.78 10.33
CA ALA A 139 6.21 -0.72 10.37
C ALA A 139 6.84 -0.55 11.77
N TYR A 140 6.03 -0.71 12.82
CA TYR A 140 6.51 -0.75 14.21
C TYR A 140 7.40 -1.96 14.51
N CYS A 141 7.14 -3.13 13.93
CA CYS A 141 8.01 -4.31 14.06
C CYS A 141 9.32 -4.11 13.29
N LEU A 142 9.23 -3.65 12.03
CA LEU A 142 10.39 -3.45 11.15
C LEU A 142 11.42 -2.47 11.72
N ARG A 143 10.99 -1.44 12.45
CA ARG A 143 11.94 -0.49 13.07
C ARG A 143 12.88 -1.15 14.09
N TRP A 144 12.50 -2.29 14.65
CA TRP A 144 13.32 -3.04 15.60
C TRP A 144 14.31 -3.98 14.91
N SER A 145 14.23 -4.10 13.58
CA SER A 145 15.22 -4.82 12.79
C SER A 145 16.45 -3.92 12.58
N PRO A 146 17.64 -4.32 13.08
CA PRO A 146 18.85 -3.50 12.98
C PRO A 146 19.33 -3.31 11.53
N ASN A 147 18.89 -4.18 10.63
CA ASN A 147 19.35 -4.25 9.24
C ASN A 147 18.32 -3.68 8.24
N VAL A 148 17.35 -2.88 8.72
CA VAL A 148 16.37 -2.21 7.88
C VAL A 148 16.44 -0.70 8.13
N ASP A 149 16.99 0.05 7.17
CA ASP A 149 16.83 1.50 7.13
C ASP A 149 15.40 1.84 6.68
N LEU A 150 14.52 2.05 7.66
CA LEU A 150 13.09 2.23 7.46
C LEU A 150 12.74 3.71 7.29
N ARG A 151 12.20 4.06 6.13
CA ARG A 151 11.51 5.34 5.87
C ARG A 151 10.04 5.07 5.62
N VAL A 152 9.16 5.92 6.15
CA VAL A 152 7.71 5.72 6.03
C VAL A 152 7.06 6.87 5.27
N VAL A 153 6.31 6.54 4.23
CA VAL A 153 5.35 7.47 3.62
C VAL A 153 3.99 7.22 4.25
N HIS A 154 3.46 8.21 4.97
CA HIS A 154 2.14 8.13 5.57
C HIS A 154 1.11 8.80 4.65
N VAL A 155 0.37 7.98 3.91
CA VAL A 155 -0.71 8.42 3.04
C VAL A 155 -1.98 8.61 3.85
N VAL A 156 -2.55 9.81 3.76
CA VAL A 156 -3.80 10.20 4.40
C VAL A 156 -4.80 10.58 3.32
N ARG A 157 -6.03 10.07 3.43
CA ARG A 157 -7.19 10.50 2.66
C ARG A 157 -8.25 11.04 3.62
N ASP A 158 -9.10 11.94 3.13
CA ASP A 158 -10.26 12.43 3.89
C ASP A 158 -11.06 11.25 4.47
N SER A 159 -11.31 11.28 5.78
CA SER A 159 -11.98 10.19 6.50
C SER A 159 -13.37 9.89 5.94
N ARG A 160 -14.07 10.88 5.39
CA ARG A 160 -15.38 10.73 4.77
C ARG A 160 -15.28 9.97 3.45
N GLY A 161 -14.28 10.28 2.63
CA GLY A 161 -13.97 9.54 1.41
C GLY A 161 -13.54 8.11 1.71
N VAL A 162 -12.77 7.90 2.78
CA VAL A 162 -12.42 6.53 3.21
C VAL A 162 -13.67 5.77 3.66
N ALA A 163 -14.51 6.35 4.53
CA ALA A 163 -15.73 5.70 5.00
C ALA A 163 -16.66 5.27 3.85
N TYR A 164 -16.83 6.13 2.84
CA TYR A 164 -17.60 5.81 1.64
C TYR A 164 -16.93 4.74 0.75
N SER A 165 -15.61 4.76 0.59
CA SER A 165 -14.92 3.72 -0.19
C SER A 165 -15.02 2.30 0.42
N TRP A 166 -15.32 2.20 1.72
CA TRP A 166 -15.61 0.96 2.43
C TRP A 166 -17.09 0.52 2.30
N THR A 167 -17.97 1.37 1.76
CA THR A 167 -19.33 0.98 1.36
C THR A 167 -19.40 0.50 -0.10
N LYS A 168 -18.45 0.90 -0.95
CA LYS A 168 -18.35 0.46 -2.35
C LYS A 168 -17.94 -1.02 -2.49
N GLN A 169 -18.64 -1.77 -3.33
CA GLN A 169 -18.22 -3.10 -3.78
C GLN A 169 -17.06 -2.97 -4.79
N VAL A 170 -15.96 -3.68 -4.58
CA VAL A 170 -14.93 -3.87 -5.61
C VAL A 170 -14.68 -5.37 -5.71
N ARG A 171 -14.85 -5.91 -6.91
CA ARG A 171 -14.57 -7.30 -7.23
C ARG A 171 -13.07 -7.56 -7.08
N ARG A 172 -12.70 -8.71 -6.51
CA ARG A 172 -11.33 -9.19 -6.39
C ARG A 172 -11.01 -10.08 -7.61
N PRO A 173 -10.23 -9.62 -8.60
CA PRO A 173 -9.81 -10.48 -9.71
C PRO A 173 -8.89 -11.60 -9.24
N GLU A 174 -8.19 -11.42 -8.11
CA GLU A 174 -7.24 -12.38 -7.55
C GLU A 174 -7.83 -13.74 -7.17
N THR A 175 -9.14 -13.82 -6.83
CA THR A 175 -9.80 -15.06 -6.39
C THR A 175 -10.72 -15.67 -7.45
N GLY A 176 -10.53 -15.34 -8.74
CA GLY A 176 -11.49 -15.74 -9.78
C GLY A 176 -12.88 -15.14 -9.58
N GLY A 177 -13.00 -14.04 -8.82
CA GLY A 177 -14.25 -13.34 -8.56
C GLY A 177 -15.07 -13.82 -7.35
N ALA A 178 -14.57 -14.79 -6.56
CA ALA A 178 -15.37 -15.46 -5.53
C ALA A 178 -15.39 -14.80 -4.13
N ALA A 179 -14.58 -13.76 -3.86
CA ALA A 179 -14.48 -13.16 -2.51
C ALA A 179 -14.77 -11.64 -2.49
N GLU A 180 -15.75 -11.23 -1.68
CA GLU A 180 -16.08 -9.83 -1.40
C GLU A 180 -15.12 -9.19 -0.38
N MET A 181 -14.91 -7.87 -0.45
CA MET A 181 -14.20 -7.14 0.61
C MET A 181 -15.09 -6.88 1.83
N THR A 182 -14.51 -6.92 3.03
CA THR A 182 -15.19 -6.66 4.30
C THR A 182 -15.75 -5.23 4.36
N ARG A 183 -17.05 -5.09 4.64
CA ARG A 183 -17.74 -3.80 4.85
C ARG A 183 -17.60 -3.36 6.31
N TYR A 184 -17.37 -2.07 6.54
CA TYR A 184 -17.33 -1.49 7.90
C TYR A 184 -18.40 -0.39 8.05
N SER A 185 -19.00 -0.31 9.24
CA SER A 185 -19.89 0.81 9.57
C SER A 185 -19.13 2.14 9.61
N PRO A 186 -19.76 3.28 9.32
CA PRO A 186 -19.10 4.59 9.33
C PRO A 186 -18.37 4.92 10.64
N ALA A 187 -18.95 4.57 11.79
CA ALA A 187 -18.33 4.77 13.10
C ALA A 187 -17.08 3.89 13.29
N ARG A 188 -17.15 2.62 12.90
CA ARG A 188 -16.00 1.71 12.93
C ARG A 188 -14.88 2.17 11.99
N SER A 189 -15.24 2.62 10.79
CA SER A 189 -14.30 3.22 9.84
C SER A 189 -13.63 4.47 10.41
N ALA A 190 -14.37 5.35 11.09
CA ALA A 190 -13.82 6.53 11.76
C ALA A 190 -12.83 6.18 12.89
N MET A 191 -13.16 5.20 13.74
CA MET A 191 -12.25 4.74 14.79
C MET A 191 -10.96 4.13 14.23
N LEU A 192 -11.08 3.25 13.22
CA LEU A 192 -9.94 2.65 12.54
C LEU A 192 -9.06 3.71 11.87
N TRP A 193 -9.69 4.71 11.23
CA TRP A 193 -9.00 5.84 10.63
C TRP A 193 -8.21 6.63 11.68
N ASN A 194 -8.81 6.96 12.83
CA ASN A 194 -8.09 7.66 13.90
C ASN A 194 -6.92 6.83 14.43
N ALA A 195 -7.15 5.55 14.74
CA ALA A 195 -6.13 4.68 15.33
C ALA A 195 -4.92 4.49 14.41
N GLN A 196 -5.12 4.16 13.12
CA GLN A 196 -4.02 3.98 12.18
C GLN A 196 -3.24 5.28 11.94
N ASN A 197 -3.94 6.39 11.72
CA ASN A 197 -3.30 7.66 11.44
C ASN A 197 -2.52 8.22 12.65
N ALA A 198 -3.04 8.05 13.86
CA ALA A 198 -2.33 8.37 15.09
C ALA A 198 -1.06 7.51 15.24
N ALA A 199 -1.14 6.21 14.93
CA ALA A 199 -0.01 5.30 15.01
C ALA A 199 1.17 5.72 14.11
N PHE A 200 0.90 6.08 12.85
CA PHE A 200 1.93 6.61 11.94
C PHE A 200 2.50 7.96 12.40
N SER A 201 1.66 8.83 12.95
CA SER A 201 2.11 10.09 13.53
C SER A 201 3.09 9.89 14.70
N MET A 202 2.92 8.79 15.44
CA MET A 202 3.76 8.43 16.57
C MET A 202 5.09 7.76 16.16
N LEU A 203 5.17 7.08 15.01
CA LEU A 203 6.43 6.53 14.49
C LEU A 203 7.50 7.62 14.33
N ARG A 204 7.10 8.80 13.85
CA ARG A 204 8.01 9.95 13.72
C ARG A 204 8.62 10.37 15.05
N ARG A 205 7.85 10.27 16.14
CA ARG A 205 8.34 10.58 17.51
C ARG A 205 9.31 9.54 18.06
N ARG A 206 9.45 8.39 17.39
CA ARG A 206 10.36 7.30 17.76
C ARG A 206 11.61 7.24 16.87
N GLY A 207 11.91 8.32 16.14
CA GLY A 207 13.12 8.44 15.34
C GLY A 207 13.02 7.86 13.92
N VAL A 208 11.87 7.27 13.54
CA VAL A 208 11.66 6.80 12.16
C VAL A 208 11.38 8.01 11.27
N PRO A 209 12.09 8.19 10.14
CA PRO A 209 11.74 9.20 9.15
C PRO A 209 10.33 8.96 8.59
N VAL A 210 9.42 9.92 8.77
CA VAL A 210 8.05 9.83 8.26
C VAL A 210 7.71 11.06 7.42
N ARG A 211 7.33 10.86 6.16
CA ARG A 211 6.79 11.89 5.27
C ARG A 211 5.30 11.65 5.04
N ARG A 212 4.46 12.61 5.44
CA ARG A 212 3.01 12.53 5.23
C ARG A 212 2.62 13.08 3.86
N VAL A 213 1.72 12.38 3.17
CA VAL A 213 1.15 12.78 1.87
C VAL A 213 -0.36 12.71 1.92
N ARG A 214 -1.04 13.73 1.38
CA ARG A 214 -2.49 13.72 1.20
C ARG A 214 -2.81 13.12 -0.16
N TYR A 215 -3.72 12.16 -0.20
CA TYR A 215 -4.23 11.56 -1.43
C TYR A 215 -4.71 12.61 -2.44
N GLU A 216 -5.38 13.65 -1.95
CA GLU A 216 -5.93 14.71 -2.79
C GLU A 216 -4.82 15.57 -3.42
N LYS A 217 -3.70 15.76 -2.71
CA LYS A 217 -2.53 16.46 -3.27
C LYS A 217 -1.76 15.58 -4.25
N LEU A 218 -1.69 14.26 -4.01
CA LEU A 218 -1.15 13.31 -4.97
C LEU A 218 -1.91 13.36 -6.30
N LEU A 219 -3.24 13.42 -6.27
CA LEU A 219 -4.02 13.53 -7.49
C LEU A 219 -4.01 14.93 -8.12
N ALA A 220 -3.89 15.99 -7.33
CA ALA A 220 -3.86 17.34 -7.85
C ALA A 220 -2.51 17.74 -8.47
N ASP A 221 -1.42 17.12 -8.02
CA ASP A 221 -0.05 17.47 -8.40
C ASP A 221 0.87 16.24 -8.24
N PRO A 222 0.64 15.18 -9.03
CA PRO A 222 1.30 13.89 -8.86
C PRO A 222 2.81 13.99 -9.06
N ARG A 223 3.26 14.77 -10.04
CA ARG A 223 4.68 14.94 -10.38
C ARG A 223 5.47 15.51 -9.21
N THR A 224 5.03 16.62 -8.64
CA THR A 224 5.68 17.25 -7.48
C THR A 224 5.64 16.36 -6.24
N VAL A 225 4.57 15.60 -6.05
CA VAL A 225 4.47 14.68 -4.91
C VAL A 225 5.46 13.52 -5.06
N VAL A 226 5.55 12.91 -6.25
CA VAL A 226 6.50 11.82 -6.53
C VAL A 226 7.94 12.31 -6.40
N GLU A 227 8.27 13.48 -6.95
CA GLU A 227 9.60 14.10 -6.85
C GLU A 227 10.03 14.28 -5.38
N ARG A 228 9.18 14.89 -4.54
CA ARG A 228 9.46 15.08 -3.10
C ARG A 228 9.59 13.78 -2.32
N LEU A 229 8.94 12.72 -2.79
CA LEU A 229 9.05 11.40 -2.16
C LEU A 229 10.30 10.65 -2.60
N ALA A 230 10.73 10.81 -3.86
CA ALA A 230 12.00 10.32 -4.34
C ALA A 230 13.16 10.97 -3.57
N GLU A 231 13.13 12.30 -3.40
CA GLU A 231 14.09 13.04 -2.57
C GLU A 231 14.09 12.51 -1.12
N PHE A 232 12.91 12.37 -0.51
CA PHE A 232 12.79 11.82 0.84
C PHE A 232 13.34 10.38 0.95
N ALA A 233 13.19 9.59 -0.11
CA ALA A 233 13.66 8.22 -0.18
C ALA A 233 15.11 8.09 -0.69
N LEU A 234 15.78 9.21 -0.97
CA LEU A 234 17.14 9.28 -1.50
C LEU A 234 17.30 8.59 -2.86
N VAL A 235 16.27 8.66 -3.71
CA VAL A 235 16.31 8.19 -5.09
C VAL A 235 16.74 9.36 -5.99
N PRO A 236 17.90 9.28 -6.67
CA PRO A 236 18.29 10.30 -7.63
C PRO A 236 17.30 10.32 -8.80
N LEU A 237 16.91 11.51 -9.23
CA LEU A 237 15.99 11.70 -10.36
C LEU A 237 16.68 12.50 -11.46
N GLU A 238 16.48 12.07 -12.69
CA GLU A 238 16.74 12.84 -13.89
C GLU A 238 15.44 13.49 -14.41
N PRO A 239 15.51 14.61 -15.16
CA PRO A 239 14.31 15.28 -15.69
C PRO A 239 13.40 14.37 -16.53
N GLY A 240 13.98 13.32 -17.16
CA GLY A 240 13.26 12.32 -17.95
C GLY A 240 12.44 11.34 -17.13
N ASP A 241 12.81 11.09 -15.87
CA ASP A 241 12.25 9.99 -15.07
C ASP A 241 10.78 10.20 -14.74
N LEU A 242 10.29 11.44 -14.75
CA LEU A 242 8.90 11.76 -14.42
C LEU A 242 8.01 11.95 -15.66
N ARG A 243 8.50 11.68 -16.88
CA ARG A 243 7.73 11.87 -18.14
C ARG A 243 6.49 10.98 -18.24
N TYR A 244 6.44 9.86 -17.52
CA TYR A 244 5.28 8.98 -17.45
C TYR A 244 4.10 9.59 -16.68
N ILE A 245 4.29 10.70 -15.95
CA ILE A 245 3.25 11.41 -15.21
C ILE A 245 2.82 12.66 -15.98
N GLY A 246 1.60 12.62 -16.50
CA GLY A 246 0.92 13.77 -17.09
C GLY A 246 0.13 14.60 -16.07
N SER A 247 -0.65 15.56 -16.55
CA SER A 247 -1.52 16.40 -15.72
C SER A 247 -2.64 15.62 -15.02
N ASP A 248 -3.19 14.63 -15.71
CA ASP A 248 -4.39 13.88 -15.34
C ASP A 248 -4.29 12.39 -15.68
N TYR A 249 -3.08 11.91 -16.01
CA TYR A 249 -2.81 10.51 -16.32
C TYR A 249 -1.43 10.08 -15.82
N ALA A 250 -1.23 8.76 -15.72
CA ALA A 250 0.09 8.16 -15.58
C ALA A 250 0.21 6.93 -16.48
N ASP A 251 1.32 6.78 -17.17
CA ASP A 251 1.66 5.59 -17.94
C ASP A 251 2.40 4.59 -17.01
N LEU A 252 1.81 3.41 -16.78
CA LEU A 252 2.32 2.42 -15.84
C LEU A 252 2.83 1.16 -16.55
N GLY A 253 4.07 0.76 -16.28
CA GLY A 253 4.64 -0.51 -16.73
C GLY A 253 4.23 -1.71 -15.88
N PRO A 254 4.51 -2.94 -16.34
CA PRO A 254 4.28 -4.17 -15.57
C PRO A 254 5.10 -4.18 -14.26
N ASN A 255 4.72 -5.05 -13.33
CA ASN A 255 5.39 -5.19 -12.03
C ASN A 255 5.14 -6.57 -11.42
N HIS A 256 5.80 -6.84 -10.29
CA HIS A 256 5.65 -8.09 -9.55
C HIS A 256 5.06 -7.90 -8.13
N SER A 257 4.35 -6.79 -7.84
CA SER A 257 3.77 -6.59 -6.51
C SER A 257 2.85 -7.75 -6.09
N ALA A 258 3.11 -8.27 -4.89
CA ALA A 258 2.37 -9.36 -4.26
C ALA A 258 1.17 -8.83 -3.46
N ALA A 259 0.07 -9.58 -3.47
CA ALA A 259 -1.20 -9.20 -2.86
C ALA A 259 -1.69 -7.76 -3.16
N GLY A 260 -2.81 -7.40 -2.53
CA GLY A 260 -3.24 -6.02 -2.43
C GLY A 260 -4.29 -5.57 -3.43
N ASN A 261 -4.38 -4.26 -3.66
CA ASN A 261 -5.47 -3.70 -4.46
C ASN A 261 -5.39 -4.11 -5.95
N PRO A 262 -6.52 -4.46 -6.60
CA PRO A 262 -6.55 -4.85 -8.02
C PRO A 262 -5.91 -3.85 -9.00
N MET A 263 -5.81 -2.57 -8.65
CA MET A 263 -5.08 -1.55 -9.42
C MET A 263 -3.61 -1.94 -9.69
N ARG A 264 -3.02 -2.87 -8.92
CA ARG A 264 -1.66 -3.38 -9.17
C ARG A 264 -1.50 -4.07 -10.53
N PHE A 265 -2.59 -4.60 -11.09
CA PHE A 265 -2.62 -5.24 -12.42
C PHE A 265 -2.73 -4.23 -13.57
N SER A 266 -2.99 -2.95 -13.28
CA SER A 266 -3.14 -1.94 -14.33
C SER A 266 -1.80 -1.67 -15.02
N VAL A 267 -1.77 -1.80 -16.34
CA VAL A 267 -0.63 -1.52 -17.23
C VAL A 267 -1.11 -0.59 -18.34
N GLY A 268 -0.22 0.30 -18.80
CA GLY A 268 -0.53 1.34 -19.76
C GLY A 268 -1.02 2.63 -19.10
N ARG A 269 -1.66 3.49 -19.91
CA ARG A 269 -2.17 4.79 -19.46
C ARG A 269 -3.35 4.63 -18.54
N ILE A 270 -3.24 5.13 -17.31
CA ILE A 270 -4.35 5.21 -16.37
C ILE A 270 -4.75 6.67 -16.11
N PRO A 271 -6.05 6.96 -15.92
CA PRO A 271 -6.50 8.29 -15.53
C PRO A 271 -6.24 8.53 -14.03
N LEU A 272 -5.72 9.70 -13.69
CA LEU A 272 -5.54 10.18 -12.32
C LEU A 272 -6.73 11.05 -11.92
N ARG A 273 -7.85 10.40 -11.61
CA ARG A 273 -9.11 11.08 -11.25
C ARG A 273 -9.40 11.06 -9.77
N ARG A 274 -9.98 12.15 -9.28
CA ARG A 274 -10.45 12.27 -7.90
C ARG A 274 -11.76 11.50 -7.73
N ASP A 275 -11.80 10.66 -6.72
CA ASP A 275 -13.02 10.00 -6.26
C ASP A 275 -13.63 10.87 -5.14
N GLU A 276 -14.46 11.82 -5.57
CA GLU A 276 -15.21 12.75 -4.72
C GLU A 276 -16.69 12.37 -4.55
N GLU A 277 -17.13 11.23 -5.11
CA GLU A 277 -18.52 10.75 -5.06
C GLU A 277 -19.10 10.72 -3.64
N TRP A 278 -18.26 10.53 -2.62
CA TRP A 278 -18.68 10.59 -1.21
C TRP A 278 -19.33 11.93 -0.80
N ARG A 279 -19.07 13.02 -1.55
CA ARG A 279 -19.71 14.33 -1.32
C ARG A 279 -21.18 14.35 -1.71
N ASP A 280 -21.61 13.46 -2.57
CA ASP A 280 -22.98 13.44 -3.06
C ASP A 280 -23.69 12.17 -2.55
N GLU A 281 -22.98 11.05 -2.54
CA GLU A 281 -23.53 9.72 -2.28
C GLU A 281 -23.52 9.31 -0.79
N LEU A 282 -22.64 9.88 0.05
CA LEU A 282 -22.62 9.54 1.47
C LEU A 282 -23.71 10.35 2.20
N PRO A 283 -24.69 9.71 2.88
CA PRO A 283 -25.77 10.41 3.56
C PRO A 283 -25.26 11.49 4.52
N SER A 284 -25.91 12.66 4.51
CA SER A 284 -25.41 13.84 5.22
C SER A 284 -25.21 13.61 6.73
N ALA A 285 -26.07 12.81 7.35
CA ALA A 285 -25.94 12.42 8.76
C ALA A 285 -24.67 11.59 9.03
N GLN A 286 -24.37 10.60 8.19
CA GLN A 286 -23.17 9.77 8.31
C GLN A 286 -21.90 10.58 8.04
N ARG A 287 -21.95 11.49 7.06
CA ARG A 287 -20.86 12.41 6.75
C ARG A 287 -20.53 13.34 7.92
N ARG A 288 -21.56 13.89 8.59
CA ARG A 288 -21.40 14.69 9.81
C ARG A 288 -20.82 13.86 10.95
N LEU A 289 -21.35 12.66 11.17
CA LEU A 289 -20.84 11.74 12.20
C LEU A 289 -19.34 11.44 12.01
N VAL A 290 -18.94 11.00 10.81
CA VAL A 290 -17.53 10.69 10.51
C VAL A 290 -16.65 11.93 10.67
N ARG A 291 -17.10 13.10 10.18
CA ARG A 291 -16.38 14.37 10.38
C ARG A 291 -16.17 14.66 11.86
N THR A 292 -17.20 14.56 12.68
CA THR A 292 -17.11 14.84 14.12
C THR A 292 -16.14 13.88 14.82
N LEU A 293 -16.29 12.57 14.58
CA LEU A 293 -15.44 11.55 15.20
C LEU A 293 -13.96 11.66 14.79
N THR A 294 -13.67 12.22 13.61
CA THR A 294 -12.30 12.35 13.09
C THR A 294 -11.78 13.79 13.10
N ALA A 295 -12.56 14.75 13.63
CA ALA A 295 -12.28 16.18 13.53
C ALA A 295 -10.87 16.60 14.01
N PRO A 296 -10.35 16.09 15.16
CA PRO A 296 -9.04 16.51 15.64
C PRO A 296 -7.91 16.17 14.65
N LEU A 297 -7.92 14.96 14.11
CA LEU A 297 -6.91 14.50 13.17
C LEU A 297 -7.16 15.04 11.76
N LEU A 298 -8.42 15.19 11.32
CA LEU A 298 -8.75 15.91 10.08
C LEU A 298 -8.19 17.32 10.10
N ASN A 299 -8.38 18.06 11.20
CA ASN A 299 -7.82 19.40 11.35
C ASN A 299 -6.29 19.39 11.33
N ARG A 300 -5.66 18.49 12.11
CA ARG A 300 -4.20 18.30 12.13
C ARG A 300 -3.62 17.98 10.73
N TYR A 301 -4.42 17.36 9.87
CA TYR A 301 -4.03 16.97 8.51
C TYR A 301 -4.44 18.01 7.46
N GLY A 302 -5.05 19.12 7.87
CA GLY A 302 -5.43 20.22 6.99
C GLY A 302 -6.72 19.98 6.20
N TYR A 303 -7.56 19.01 6.58
CA TYR A 303 -8.85 18.80 5.92
C TYR A 303 -9.94 19.80 6.36
N ILE A 304 -9.71 20.53 7.44
CA ILE A 304 -10.64 21.56 7.97
C ILE A 304 -10.05 22.96 7.79
N SER A 305 -8.83 23.18 8.29
CA SER A 305 -8.18 24.51 8.34
C SER A 305 -7.47 24.92 7.05
N ARG A 306 -7.10 23.97 6.19
CA ARG A 306 -6.36 24.22 4.93
C ARG A 306 -6.85 23.27 3.82
N PRO A 307 -8.15 23.33 3.47
CA PRO A 307 -8.65 22.53 2.36
C PRO A 307 -7.76 22.79 1.16
N VAL A 308 -7.40 21.74 0.42
CA VAL A 308 -6.68 21.94 -0.84
C VAL A 308 -7.62 22.77 -1.71
N GLU A 309 -7.17 23.92 -2.20
CA GLU A 309 -7.90 24.64 -3.26
C GLU A 309 -7.84 23.75 -4.50
N LEU A 310 -9.02 23.27 -4.90
CA LEU A 310 -9.15 22.29 -5.96
C LEU A 310 -9.60 23.02 -7.23
N PRO A 311 -8.84 22.93 -8.35
CA PRO A 311 -9.41 23.28 -9.63
C PRO A 311 -10.62 22.38 -9.92
N ALA A 312 -11.61 22.93 -10.61
CA ALA A 312 -12.86 22.26 -10.95
C ALA A 312 -12.59 20.89 -11.61
N PRO A 313 -13.41 19.86 -11.33
CA PRO A 313 -13.26 18.57 -12.00
C PRO A 313 -13.39 18.76 -13.51
N ALA A 314 -12.46 18.17 -14.26
CA ALA A 314 -12.59 18.09 -15.72
C ALA A 314 -13.87 17.32 -16.06
N PRO A 315 -14.62 17.71 -17.12
CA PRO A 315 -15.81 16.99 -17.53
C PRO A 315 -15.47 15.52 -17.83
N PRO A 316 -16.41 14.58 -17.60
CA PRO A 316 -16.16 13.16 -17.84
C PRO A 316 -15.80 12.95 -19.31
N SER A 317 -14.58 12.48 -19.58
CA SER A 317 -14.25 11.97 -20.90
C SER A 317 -14.97 10.64 -21.10
N THR A 318 -15.68 10.49 -22.21
CA THR A 318 -16.22 9.22 -22.70
C THR A 318 -15.05 8.28 -22.97
N VAL A 319 -14.72 7.46 -21.99
CA VAL A 319 -13.84 6.31 -22.21
C VAL A 319 -14.74 5.20 -22.73
N GLU A 320 -14.63 4.91 -24.03
CA GLU A 320 -15.15 3.68 -24.59
C GLU A 320 -14.55 2.51 -23.81
N THR A 321 -15.39 1.79 -23.09
CA THR A 321 -15.08 0.45 -22.62
C THR A 321 -14.76 -0.39 -23.85
N VAL A 322 -13.48 -0.59 -24.13
CA VAL A 322 -13.02 -1.66 -25.04
C VAL A 322 -13.45 -2.96 -24.39
N THR A 323 -14.57 -3.48 -24.87
CA THR A 323 -15.07 -4.81 -24.57
C THR A 323 -14.01 -5.80 -25.08
N ALA A 324 -13.54 -6.67 -24.19
CA ALA A 324 -12.68 -7.77 -24.57
C ALA A 324 -13.42 -8.61 -25.64
N ALA A 325 -12.77 -8.79 -26.80
CA ALA A 325 -13.30 -9.60 -27.88
C ALA A 325 -13.52 -11.06 -27.40
N PRO A 326 -14.58 -11.75 -27.85
CA PRO A 326 -14.81 -13.13 -27.46
C PRO A 326 -13.73 -14.03 -28.05
N ALA A 327 -13.24 -14.98 -27.25
CA ALA A 327 -12.35 -16.03 -27.70
C ALA A 327 -13.03 -16.85 -28.82
N HIS A 328 -12.37 -16.96 -29.96
CA HIS A 328 -12.75 -17.87 -31.04
C HIS A 328 -12.75 -19.31 -30.52
N ALA A 329 -13.91 -19.95 -30.56
CA ALA A 329 -14.03 -21.40 -30.45
C ALA A 329 -13.40 -22.03 -31.70
N GLY A 330 -12.32 -22.79 -31.51
CA GLY A 330 -11.76 -23.65 -32.54
C GLY A 330 -12.75 -24.78 -32.85
N ARG A 331 -13.04 -24.96 -34.14
CA ARG A 331 -13.70 -26.16 -34.66
C ARG A 331 -12.70 -27.31 -34.63
N GLU A 332 -13.11 -28.40 -34.01
CA GLU A 332 -12.53 -29.73 -34.19
C GLU A 332 -12.68 -30.18 -35.65
N LEU A 333 -11.64 -30.86 -36.14
CA LEU A 333 -11.70 -31.83 -37.22
C LEU A 333 -11.47 -33.21 -36.61
#